data_AF-A0A5N1JYP4-F1
#
_entry.id   AF-A0A5N1JYP4-F1
#
_cell.length_a   1.000
_cell.length_b   1.000
_cell.length_c   1.000
_cell.angle_alpha   90.00
_cell.angle_beta   90.00
_cell.angle_gamma   90.00
#
_symmetry.space_group_name_H-M   'P 1'
#
loop_
_entity.id
_entity.type
_entity.pdbx_description
1 polymer ?
#
loop_
_entity_poly.entity_id
_entity_poly.type
_entity_poly.pdbx_seq_one_letter_code
_entity_poly.pdbx_strand_id
1 'polypeptide(L)'
;MLPHVDHTTLIAPEELTRAQHNALRAIAFFRRQKKIGSDWLVGDKRLSHRVIGRLEQLDLVEESLIRGEPMLQLTIVGEAMKAKLLQ
;
A
#
# COMPACT_ATOMS: atom_id res chain seq x y z
N MET A 1 31.39 5.69 -2.48
CA MET A 1 30.32 6.69 -2.34
C MET A 1 29.00 5.94 -2.40
N LEU A 2 28.35 5.75 -1.25
CA LEU A 2 27.00 5.18 -1.18
C LEU A 2 26.00 6.28 -1.52
N PRO A 3 24.94 6.00 -2.31
CA PRO A 3 23.91 7.00 -2.57
C PRO A 3 23.20 7.34 -1.25
N HIS A 4 23.04 8.63 -0.99
CA HIS A 4 22.25 9.17 0.10
C HIS A 4 20.78 8.92 -0.24
N VAL A 5 20.20 7.89 0.38
CA VAL A 5 18.77 7.59 0.24
C VAL A 5 18.01 8.46 1.25
N ASP A 6 17.76 9.70 0.87
CA ASP A 6 16.86 10.61 1.59
C ASP A 6 15.41 10.25 1.28
N HIS A 7 14.86 9.22 1.92
CA HIS A 7 13.43 8.85 1.75
C HIS A 7 12.66 8.75 3.07
N THR A 8 13.13 9.40 4.13
CA THR A 8 12.37 9.48 5.39
C THR A 8 11.65 10.81 5.48
N THR A 9 10.89 11.17 4.44
CA THR A 9 9.71 12.01 4.67
C THR A 9 8.72 11.08 5.38
N LEU A 10 8.75 11.08 6.71
CA LEU A 10 7.74 10.43 7.53
C LEU A 10 6.41 11.13 7.22
N ILE A 11 5.72 10.66 6.18
CA ILE A 11 4.37 11.10 5.85
C ILE A 11 3.57 10.91 7.13
N ALA A 12 3.02 12.00 7.65
CA ALA A 12 2.17 11.91 8.82
C ALA A 12 0.90 11.15 8.40
N PRO A 13 0.33 10.27 9.25
CA PRO A 13 -0.88 9.52 8.92
C PRO A 13 -2.03 10.43 8.46
N GLU A 14 -2.08 11.65 8.99
CA GLU A 14 -3.05 12.70 8.63
C GLU A 14 -2.91 13.27 7.21
N GLU A 15 -1.81 13.02 6.50
CA GLU A 15 -1.61 13.44 5.10
C GLU A 15 -2.23 12.46 4.07
N LEU A 16 -2.62 11.26 4.52
CA LEU A 16 -3.28 10.28 3.66
C LEU A 16 -4.76 10.64 3.49
N THR A 17 -5.20 10.64 2.24
CA THR A 17 -6.63 10.77 1.92
C THR A 17 -7.40 9.57 2.47
N ARG A 18 -8.71 9.75 2.72
CA ARG A 18 -9.59 8.67 3.17
C ARG A 18 -9.56 7.43 2.26
N ALA A 19 -9.39 7.63 0.95
CA ALA A 19 -9.28 6.53 -0.01
C ALA A 19 -7.99 5.72 0.18
N GLN A 20 -6.86 6.40 0.43
CA GLN A 20 -5.58 5.75 0.70
C GLN A 20 -5.59 5.01 2.03
N HIS A 21 -6.18 5.59 3.09
CA HIS A 21 -6.40 4.89 4.35
C HIS A 21 -7.20 3.60 4.18
N ASN A 22 -8.33 3.68 3.49
CA ASN A 22 -9.18 2.51 3.27
C ASN A 22 -8.46 1.45 2.43
N ALA A 23 -7.67 1.86 1.43
CA ALA A 23 -6.87 0.96 0.61
C ALA A 23 -5.77 0.26 1.44
N LEU A 24 -4.96 1.01 2.20
CA LEU A 24 -3.91 0.47 3.05
C LEU A 24 -4.48 -0.53 4.07
N ARG A 25 -5.61 -0.19 4.71
CA ARG A 25 -6.30 -1.08 5.65
C ARG A 25 -6.85 -2.33 4.96
N ALA A 26 -7.40 -2.22 3.76
CA ALA A 26 -7.91 -3.37 3.02
C ALA A 26 -6.78 -4.33 2.62
N ILE A 27 -5.66 -3.81 2.13
CA ILE A 27 -4.47 -4.59 1.76
C ILE A 27 -3.91 -5.32 2.99
N ALA A 28 -3.85 -4.62 4.13
CA ALA A 28 -3.40 -5.21 5.39
C ALA A 28 -4.29 -6.34 5.91
N PHE A 29 -5.60 -6.26 5.66
CA PHE A 29 -6.59 -7.14 6.29
C PHE A 29 -6.96 -8.33 5.40
N PHE A 30 -7.15 -8.11 4.09
CA PHE A 30 -7.64 -9.13 3.19
C PHE A 30 -6.51 -9.89 2.50
N ARG A 31 -6.45 -11.20 2.76
CA ARG A 31 -5.56 -12.11 2.04
C ARG A 31 -5.97 -12.33 0.58
N ARG A 32 -7.28 -12.28 0.29
CA ARG A 32 -7.78 -12.49 -1.06
C ARG A 32 -7.62 -11.21 -1.87
N GLN A 33 -6.74 -11.27 -2.86
CA GLN A 33 -6.48 -10.18 -3.79
C GLN A 33 -6.53 -10.71 -5.22
N LYS A 34 -6.92 -9.85 -6.16
CA LYS A 34 -6.90 -10.13 -7.60
C LYS A 34 -6.62 -8.84 -8.36
N LYS A 35 -5.60 -8.86 -9.21
CA LYS A 35 -5.36 -7.77 -10.15
C LYS A 35 -6.32 -7.86 -11.33
N ILE A 36 -6.97 -6.76 -11.70
CA ILE A 36 -7.94 -6.65 -12.80
C ILE A 36 -7.50 -5.50 -13.69
N GLY A 37 -6.71 -5.81 -14.73
CA GLY A 37 -6.03 -4.78 -15.51
C GLY A 37 -5.02 -4.02 -14.63
N SER A 38 -5.19 -2.70 -14.52
CA SER A 38 -4.37 -1.85 -13.63
C SER A 38 -4.99 -1.67 -12.24
N ASP A 39 -6.24 -2.08 -12.05
CA ASP A 39 -6.93 -1.98 -10.76
C ASP A 39 -6.74 -3.25 -9.94
N TRP A 40 -7.08 -3.16 -8.65
CA TRP A 40 -7.03 -4.27 -7.72
C TRP A 40 -8.39 -4.53 -7.09
N LEU A 41 -8.75 -5.80 -6.96
CA LEU A 41 -9.82 -6.26 -6.09
C LEU A 41 -9.18 -6.87 -4.85
N VAL A 42 -9.38 -6.24 -3.70
CA VAL A 42 -8.84 -6.65 -2.40
C VAL A 42 -9.99 -6.91 -1.45
N GLY A 43 -10.24 -8.17 -1.13
CA GLY A 43 -11.43 -8.58 -0.39
C GLY A 43 -12.71 -8.26 -1.16
N ASP A 44 -13.46 -7.28 -0.66
CA ASP A 44 -14.68 -6.71 -1.27
C ASP A 44 -14.44 -5.33 -1.92
N LYS A 45 -13.20 -4.81 -1.88
CA LYS A 45 -12.88 -3.44 -2.30
C LYS A 45 -12.22 -3.42 -3.66
N ARG A 46 -12.70 -2.53 -4.52
CA ARG A 46 -12.02 -2.18 -5.76
C ARG A 46 -11.13 -0.96 -5.52
N LEU A 47 -9.82 -1.14 -5.70
CA LEU A 47 -8.80 -0.13 -5.54
C LEU A 47 -8.31 0.29 -6.94
N SER A 48 -8.48 1.56 -7.27
CA SER A 48 -8.02 2.08 -8.56
C SER A 48 -6.51 2.10 -8.64
N HIS A 49 -5.95 1.92 -9.86
CA HIS A 49 -4.52 2.05 -10.11
C HIS A 49 -3.92 3.35 -9.54
N ARG A 50 -4.68 4.46 -9.58
CA ARG A 50 -4.22 5.78 -9.10
C ARG A 50 -4.00 5.81 -7.59
N VAL A 51 -4.85 5.12 -6.82
CA VAL A 51 -4.69 5.00 -5.37
C VAL A 51 -3.51 4.09 -5.05
N ILE A 52 -3.39 2.95 -5.74
CA ILE A 52 -2.27 2.01 -5.55
C ILE A 52 -0.94 2.68 -5.91
N GLY A 53 -0.82 3.28 -7.09
CA GLY A 53 0.40 3.97 -7.50
C GLY A 53 0.79 5.11 -6.56
N ARG A 54 -0.18 5.77 -5.92
CA ARG A 54 0.14 6.76 -4.89
C ARG A 54 0.62 6.12 -3.58
N LEU A 55 0.09 4.97 -3.18
CA LEU A 55 0.61 4.23 -2.03
C LEU A 55 2.03 3.70 -2.28
N GLU A 56 2.32 3.23 -3.50
CA GLU A 56 3.66 2.79 -3.93
C GLU A 56 4.66 3.95 -3.93
N GLN A 57 4.28 5.12 -4.45
CA GLN A 57 5.11 6.34 -4.41
C GLN A 57 5.46 6.79 -2.98
N LEU A 58 4.61 6.47 -2.02
CA LEU A 58 4.81 6.78 -0.60
C LEU A 58 5.54 5.65 0.14
N ASP A 59 6.03 4.64 -0.60
CA ASP A 59 6.66 3.43 -0.07
C ASP A 59 5.78 2.70 0.95
N LEU A 60 4.46 2.76 0.84
CA LEU A 60 3.55 2.11 1.81
C LEU A 60 3.16 0.70 1.38
N VAL A 61 3.15 0.46 0.07
CA VAL A 61 2.81 -0.84 -0.50
C VAL A 61 3.74 -1.14 -1.66
N GLU A 62 3.91 -2.42 -1.94
CA GLU A 62 4.59 -2.90 -3.14
C GLU A 62 3.77 -4.02 -3.79
N GLU A 63 3.86 -4.12 -5.12
CA GLU A 63 3.38 -5.28 -5.84
C GLU A 63 4.47 -6.35 -5.88
N SER A 64 4.14 -7.54 -5.39
CA SER A 64 5.03 -8.70 -5.33
C SER A 64 4.37 -9.91 -5.97
N LEU A 65 5.16 -10.84 -6.51
CA LEU A 65 4.66 -12.10 -7.06
C LEU A 65 4.75 -13.20 -6.01
N ILE A 66 3.61 -13.63 -5.49
CA ILE A 66 3.52 -14.73 -4.52
C ILE A 66 2.94 -15.94 -5.23
N ARG A 67 3.75 -17.00 -5.36
CA ARG A 67 3.38 -18.25 -6.07
C ARG A 67 2.91 -18.01 -7.50
N GLY A 68 3.51 -17.02 -8.18
CA GLY A 68 3.16 -16.64 -9.54
C GLY A 68 1.94 -15.73 -9.67
N GLU A 69 1.26 -15.40 -8.57
CA GLU A 69 0.12 -14.48 -8.56
C GLU A 69 0.56 -13.10 -8.05
N PRO A 70 0.14 -12.00 -8.71
CA PRO A 70 0.42 -10.66 -8.23
C PRO A 70 -0.35 -10.41 -6.93
N MET A 71 0.35 -9.88 -5.92
CA MET A 71 -0.22 -9.52 -4.64
C MET A 71 0.34 -8.18 -4.14
N LEU A 72 -0.50 -7.33 -3.56
CA LEU A 72 -0.06 -6.13 -2.86
C LEU A 72 0.33 -6.51 -1.42
N GLN A 73 1.53 -6.09 -1.03
CA GLN A 73 2.06 -6.25 0.31
C GLN A 73 2.34 -4.89 0.94
N LEU A 74 2.22 -4.82 2.27
CA LEU A 74 2.73 -3.66 2.99
C LEU A 74 4.25 -3.75 3.05
N THR A 75 4.90 -2.62 2.82
CA THR A 75 6.34 -2.46 3.12
C THR A 75 6.55 -2.28 4.63
N ILE A 76 7.80 -2.12 5.05
CA ILE A 76 8.12 -1.76 6.44
C ILE A 76 7.48 -0.41 6.82
N VAL A 77 7.52 0.59 5.93
CA VAL A 77 6.91 1.90 6.16
C VAL A 77 5.38 1.78 6.19
N GLY A 78 4.80 0.95 5.32
CA GLY A 78 3.37 0.63 5.30
C GLY A 78 2.86 0.00 6.59
N GLU A 79 3.59 -0.97 7.15
CA GLU A 79 3.24 -1.60 8.43
C GLU A 79 3.33 -0.60 9.60
N ALA A 80 4.37 0.24 9.63
CA ALA A 80 4.50 1.30 10.63
C ALA A 80 3.36 2.33 10.52
N MET A 81 2.97 2.70 9.30
CA MET A 81 1.85 3.61 9.05
C MET A 81 0.52 3.00 9.52
N LYS A 82 0.25 1.75 9.15
CA LYS A 82 -0.93 1.01 9.61
C LYS A 82 -1.02 0.95 11.13
N ALA A 83 0.09 0.71 11.82
CA ALA A 83 0.12 0.67 13.29
C ALA A 83 -0.32 2.02 13.90
N LYS A 84 0.10 3.15 13.31
CA LYS A 84 -0.34 4.49 13.74
C LYS A 84 -1.81 4.78 13.45
N LEU A 85 -2.39 4.15 12.42
CA LEU A 85 -3.79 4.37 12.00
C LEU A 85 -4.83 3.55 12.77
N LEU A 86 -4.39 2.50 13.46
CA LEU A 86 -5.26 1.57 14.20
C LEU A 86 -5.15 1.76 15.73
N GLN A 87 -4.40 2.78 16.18
CA GLN A 87 -4.42 3.30 17.54
C GLN A 87 -5.55 4.31 17.71
#